data_AF-A0A1C5XSM3-F1
#
_entry.id   AF-A0A1C5XSM3-F1
#
_cell.length_a   1.000
_cell.length_b   1.000
_cell.length_c   1.000
_cell.angle_alpha   90.00
_cell.angle_beta   90.00
_cell.angle_gamma   90.00
#
_symmetry.space_group_name_H-M   'P 1'
#
loop_
_entity.id
_entity.type
_entity.pdbx_description
1 polymer ?
#
loop_
_entity_poly.entity_id
_entity_poly.type
_entity_poly.pdbx_seq_one_letter_code
_entity_poly.pdbx_strand_id
1 'polypeptide(L)' 'MERTCELIKQAKEGNKEAQSILVEENSGLIWSVVKRFQGRGYDKEDLFQIGSIGLLKCIENFDLERNVKFSTYAVPIE' A
#
# COMPACT_ATOMS: atom_id res chain seq x y z
N MET A 1 -11.77 -0.75 -12.48
CA MET A 1 -11.11 -2.00 -12.06
C MET A 1 -9.94 -2.36 -12.98
N GLU A 2 -10.06 -2.19 -14.29
CA GLU A 2 -8.97 -2.47 -15.27
C GLU A 2 -7.67 -1.68 -15.02
N ARG A 3 -7.76 -0.35 -14.86
CA ARG A 3 -6.59 0.53 -14.65
C ARG A 3 -5.72 0.15 -13.44
N THR A 4 -6.35 -0.24 -12.33
CA THR A 4 -5.61 -0.63 -11.11
C THR A 4 -4.88 -1.96 -11.32
N CYS A 5 -5.50 -2.92 -12.00
CA CYS A 5 -4.86 -4.20 -12.33
C CYS A 5 -3.66 -4.01 -13.26
N GLU A 6 -3.75 -3.10 -14.24
CA GLU A 6 -2.64 -2.74 -15.12
C GLU A 6 -1.49 -2.07 -14.35
N LEU A 7 -1.80 -1.11 -13.50
CA LEU A 7 -0.80 -0.46 -12.64
C LEU A 7 -0.11 -1.47 -11.73
N ILE A 8 -0.85 -2.42 -11.15
CA ILE A 8 -0.28 -3.49 -10.31
C ILE A 8 0.67 -4.38 -11.12
N LYS A 9 0.32 -4.74 -12.36
CA LYS A 9 1.23 -5.49 -13.25
C LYS A 9 2.52 -4.71 -13.52
N GLN A 10 2.40 -3.45 -13.93
CA GLN A 10 3.56 -2.60 -14.19
C GLN A 10 4.42 -2.39 -12.94
N ALA A 11 3.80 -2.20 -11.78
CA ALA A 11 4.49 -2.05 -10.51
C ALA A 11 5.25 -3.33 -10.10
N LYS A 12 4.71 -4.52 -10.40
CA LYS A 12 5.39 -5.83 -10.23
C LYS A 12 6.57 -5.99 -11.18
N GLU A 13 6.49 -5.42 -12.39
CA GLU A 13 7.61 -5.38 -13.34
C GLU A 13 8.70 -4.35 -12.93
N GLY A 14 8.53 -3.65 -11.80
CA GLY A 14 9.48 -2.66 -11.31
C GLY A 14 9.30 -1.26 -11.88
N ASN A 15 8.17 -0.98 -12.53
CA ASN A 15 7.85 0.36 -13.01
C ASN A 15 7.60 1.30 -11.81
N LYS A 16 8.57 2.18 -11.56
CA LYS A 16 8.53 3.18 -10.48
C LYS A 16 7.37 4.16 -10.62
N GLU A 17 6.97 4.48 -11.84
CA GLU A 17 5.87 5.41 -12.09
C GLU A 17 4.54 4.79 -11.68
N ALA A 18 4.32 3.52 -12.03
CA ALA A 18 3.16 2.75 -11.59
C ALA A 18 3.13 2.56 -10.07
N GLN A 19 4.29 2.32 -9.45
CA GLN A 19 4.43 2.25 -7.99
C GLN A 19 4.03 3.57 -7.32
N SER A 20 4.54 4.70 -7.82
CA SER A 20 4.19 6.02 -7.30
C SER A 20 2.69 6.31 -7.44
N ILE A 21 2.10 6.02 -8.60
CA ILE A 21 0.65 6.20 -8.82
C ILE A 21 -0.15 5.36 -7.84
N LEU A 22 0.23 4.10 -7.61
CA LEU A 22 -0.45 3.23 -6.65
C LEU A 22 -0.33 3.73 -5.21
N VAL A 23 0.83 4.24 -4.81
CA VAL A 23 1.03 4.85 -3.49
C VAL A 23 0.20 6.12 -3.36
N GLU A 24 0.15 6.96 -4.38
CA GLU A 24 -0.59 8.22 -4.38
C GLU A 24 -2.11 7.97 -4.28
N GLU A 25 -2.64 7.05 -5.08
CA GLU A 25 -4.05 6.63 -5.04
C GLU A 25 -4.44 6.02 -3.68
N ASN A 26 -3.50 5.37 -3.00
CA ASN A 26 -3.70 4.74 -1.69
C ASN A 26 -3.16 5.59 -0.52
N SER A 27 -2.75 6.83 -0.77
CA SER A 27 -2.16 7.72 0.24
C SER A 27 -3.10 7.95 1.42
N GLY A 28 -4.40 8.05 1.18
CA GLY A 28 -5.42 8.15 2.22
C GLY A 28 -5.47 6.94 3.16
N LEU A 29 -5.26 5.73 2.63
CA LEU A 29 -5.16 4.51 3.45
C LEU A 29 -3.90 4.55 4.31
N ILE A 30 -2.76 4.92 3.72
CA ILE A 30 -1.48 5.06 4.43
C ILE A 30 -1.63 6.07 5.58
N TRP A 31 -2.19 7.25 5.31
CA TRP A 31 -2.44 8.26 6.34
C TRP A 31 -3.41 7.79 7.45
N SER A 32 -4.41 6.98 7.10
CA SER A 32 -5.33 6.38 8.07
C SER A 32 -4.60 5.42 9.03
N VAL A 33 -3.67 4.62 8.50
CA VAL A 33 -2.80 3.75 9.31
C VAL A 33 -1.83 4.57 10.14
N VAL A 34 -1.11 5.52 9.53
CA VAL A 34 -0.15 6.42 10.20
C VAL A 34 -0.79 7.17 11.36
N LYS A 35 -2.04 7.64 11.21
CA LYS A 35 -2.79 8.30 12.30
C LYS A 35 -2.90 7.44 13.57
N ARG A 36 -2.95 6.12 13.46
CA ARG A 36 -2.97 5.21 14.63
C ARG A 36 -1.64 5.15 15.38
N PHE A 37 -0.54 5.52 14.72
CA PHE A 37 0.81 5.55 15.29
C PHE A 37 1.26 6.95 15.69
N GLN A 38 0.42 7.97 15.48
CA GLN A 38 0.70 9.35 15.94
C GLN A 38 0.81 9.41 17.47
N GLY A 39 1.72 10.26 17.97
CA GLY A 39 1.92 10.48 19.41
C GLY A 39 2.99 9.58 20.06
N ARG A 40 3.68 8.73 19.29
CA ARG A 40 4.78 7.87 19.78
C ARG A 40 6.19 8.46 19.60
N GLY A 41 6.29 9.74 19.21
CA GLY A 41 7.57 10.44 19.01
C GLY A 41 8.23 10.21 17.64
N TYR A 42 7.58 9.49 16.72
CA TYR A 42 8.04 9.32 15.34
C TYR A 42 7.54 10.43 14.43
N ASP A 43 8.37 10.80 13.45
CA ASP A 43 8.00 11.76 12.43
C ASP A 43 6.92 11.19 11.49
N LYS A 44 5.95 12.02 11.12
CA LYS A 44 4.80 11.60 10.32
C LYS A 44 5.22 11.24 8.89
N GLU A 45 6.24 11.91 8.36
CA GLU A 45 6.78 11.65 7.03
C GLU A 45 7.55 10.32 7.00
N ASP A 46 8.30 10.01 8.06
CA ASP A 46 8.96 8.70 8.23
C ASP A 46 7.92 7.57 8.29
N LEU A 47 6.89 7.72 9.12
CA LEU A 47 5.80 6.74 9.20
C LEU A 47 5.07 6.57 7.86
N PHE A 48 4.90 7.67 7.11
CA PHE A 48 4.30 7.62 5.78
C PHE A 48 5.18 6.89 4.77
N GLN A 49 6.50 7.11 4.78
CA GLN A 49 7.44 6.38 3.94
C GLN A 49 7.44 4.88 4.27
N ILE A 50 7.52 4.52 5.55
CA ILE A 50 7.45 3.12 6.00
C ILE A 50 6.14 2.48 5.54
N GLY A 51 5.01 3.17 5.70
CA GLY A 51 3.70 2.72 5.24
C GLY A 51 3.63 2.55 3.71
N SER A 52 4.25 3.46 2.95
CA SER A 52 4.32 3.40 1.49
C SER A 52 5.15 2.20 1.02
N ILE A 53 6.29 1.93 1.66
CA ILE A 53 7.11 0.74 1.38
C ILE A 53 6.35 -0.54 1.70
N GLY A 54 5.62 -0.56 2.82
CA GLY A 54 4.75 -1.67 3.19
C GLY A 54 3.66 -1.93 2.15
N LEU A 55 2.99 -0.87 1.69
CA LEU A 55 1.97 -0.96 0.64
C LEU A 55 2.56 -1.54 -0.66
N LEU A 56 3.72 -1.04 -1.10
CA LEU A 56 4.38 -1.53 -2.31
C LEU A 56 4.76 -3.01 -2.21
N LYS A 57 5.32 -3.44 -1.08
CA LYS A 57 5.59 -4.87 -0.83
C LYS A 57 4.33 -5.71 -0.87
N CYS A 58 3.23 -5.23 -0.27
CA CYS A 58 1.95 -5.90 -0.33
C CYS A 58 1.44 -6.02 -1.76
N ILE A 59 1.58 -4.97 -2.60
CA ILE A 59 1.20 -4.98 -4.01
C ILE A 59 2.06 -5.96 -4.82
N GLU A 60 3.37 -5.98 -4.58
CA GLU A 60 4.29 -6.92 -5.22
C GLU A 60 3.89 -8.38 -4.93
N ASN A 61 3.46 -8.64 -3.69
CA ASN A 61 2.96 -9.95 -3.24
C ASN A 61 1.45 -10.12 -3.42
N PHE A 62 0.74 -9.12 -3.97
CA PHE A 62 -0.71 -9.18 -4.12
C PHE A 62 -1.06 -10.15 -5.23
N ASP A 63 -1.84 -11.16 -4.88
CA ASP A 63 -2.30 -12.17 -5.80
C ASP A 63 -3.61 -11.69 -6.43
N LEU A 64 -3.55 -11.24 -7.69
CA LEU A 64 -4.70 -10.75 -8.45
C LEU A 64 -5.77 -11.84 -8.65
N GLU A 65 -5.40 -13.12 -8.52
CA GLU A 65 -6.31 -14.26 -8.68
C GLU A 65 -7.01 -14.66 -7.37
N ARG A 66 -6.52 -14.18 -6.22
CA ARG A 66 -7.25 -14.35 -4.96
C ARG A 66 -8.41 -13.37 -4.92
N ASN A 67 -9.62 -13.91 -5.12
CA ASN A 67 -10.93 -13.25 -5.01
C ASN A 67 -11.27 -12.81 -3.56
N VAL A 68 -10.31 -12.20 -2.85
CA VAL A 68 -10.49 -11.70 -1.48
C VAL A 68 -10.37 -10.18 -1.48
N LYS A 69 -11.39 -9.52 -0.95
CA LYS A 69 -11.38 -8.07 -0.75
C LYS A 69 -10.18 -7.71 0.14
N PHE A 70 -9.41 -6.71 -0.29
CA PHE A 70 -8.24 -6.12 0.40
C PHE A 70 -8.50 -5.86 1.90
N SER A 71 -9.76 -5.63 2.27
CA SER A 71 -10.27 -5.49 3.64
C SER A 71 -9.97 -6.66 4.58
N THR A 72 -9.65 -7.84 4.06
CA THR A 72 -9.44 -9.06 4.88
C THR A 72 -7.98 -9.25 5.29
N TYR A 73 -7.02 -8.70 4.53
CA TYR A 73 -5.59 -8.92 4.77
C TYR A 73 -4.95 -7.85 5.68
N ALA A 74 -5.68 -6.78 6.01
CA ALA A 74 -5.20 -5.66 6.82
C ALA A 74 -5.47 -5.83 8.33
N VAL A 75 -5.80 -7.03 8.78
CA VAL A 75 -5.95 -7.35 10.21
C VAL A 75 -4.76 -8.22 10.61
N PRO A 76 -3.81 -7.71 11.41
CA PRO A 76 -2.81 -8.57 12.03
C PRO A 76 -3.55 -9.58 12.92
N ILE A 77 -3.40 -10.88 12.64
CA ILE A 77 -3.62 -11.93 13.62
C ILE A 77 -2.32 -12.04 14.40
N GLU A 78 -2.44 -11.75 15.70
CA GLU A 78 -1.53 -11.95 16.84
C GLU A 78 -0.02 -12.13 16.58
#